data_AF-A0A954HNK3-F1
#
_entry.id   AF-A0A954HNK3-F1
#
_cell.length_a   1.000
_cell.length_b   1.000
_cell.length_c   1.000
_cell.angle_alpha   90.00
_cell.angle_beta   90.00
_cell.angle_gamma   90.00
#
_symmetry.space_group_name_H-M   'P 1'
#
loop_
_entity.id
_entity.type
_entity.pdbx_description
1 polymer ?
#
loop_
_entity_poly.entity_id
_entity_poly.type
_entity_poly.pdbx_seq_one_letter_code
_entity_poly.pdbx_strand_id
1 'polypeptide(L)'
;MVELKRAHDELFRRTADECFETFDDLYEHCCQERDASRDCWQLPQKLEPHVSGNSIQLSIEGEEDVGLNDWSFSQLCRLSGVSKETLNRLSPETASKVVLETLPRSQKPVQLLSTGSTARSLHGVSYTRLWNADLLKIVQETAADFRPPQKSFSGGTGLYCGEQDMFAFLIDPMGWCEVDGEAFAPGFFIWNSEVGR
;
A
#
# COMPACT_ATOMS: atom_id res chain seq x y z
N MET A 1 11.21 1.29 22.39
CA MET A 1 11.25 2.77 22.18
C MET A 1 11.32 3.19 20.70
N VAL A 2 11.48 2.25 19.75
CA VAL A 2 11.52 2.53 18.30
C VAL A 2 10.11 2.55 17.67
N GLU A 3 9.14 1.85 18.25
CA GLU A 3 7.80 1.70 17.67
C GLU A 3 6.86 2.89 17.93
N LEU A 4 6.90 3.51 19.11
CA LEU A 4 6.05 4.68 19.41
C LEU A 4 6.38 5.91 18.56
N LYS A 5 7.67 6.15 18.27
CA LYS A 5 8.08 7.25 17.36
C LYS A 5 7.61 7.00 15.93
N ARG A 6 7.54 5.74 15.50
CA ARG A 6 7.04 5.40 14.15
C ARG A 6 5.55 5.71 14.01
N ALA A 7 4.72 5.35 15.00
CA ALA A 7 3.29 5.69 14.98
C ALA A 7 3.07 7.22 14.95
N HIS A 8 3.85 7.98 15.73
CA HIS A 8 3.86 9.44 15.67
C HIS A 8 4.26 9.95 14.28
N ASP A 9 5.40 9.50 13.73
CA ASP A 9 5.91 9.97 12.44
C ASP A 9 4.96 9.63 11.27
N GLU A 10 4.28 8.49 11.30
CA GLU A 10 3.25 8.14 10.30
C GLU A 10 2.02 9.06 10.41
N LEU A 11 1.59 9.42 11.62
CA LEU A 11 0.44 10.30 11.86
C LEU A 11 0.64 11.73 11.31
N PHE A 12 1.90 12.19 11.19
CA PHE A 12 2.25 13.51 10.65
C PHE A 12 2.77 13.51 9.20
N ARG A 13 3.00 12.34 8.58
CA ARG A 13 3.50 12.24 7.19
C ARG A 13 2.43 12.05 6.13
N ARG A 14 1.24 11.55 6.49
CA ARG A 14 0.23 11.13 5.52
C ARG A 14 -0.61 12.30 5.02
N THR A 15 -0.91 12.28 3.73
CA THR A 15 -1.74 13.27 3.06
C THR A 15 -3.23 13.01 3.38
N ALA A 16 -4.06 14.04 3.32
CA ALA A 16 -5.44 14.00 3.85
C ALA A 16 -6.39 13.03 3.10
N ASP A 17 -6.00 12.64 1.88
CA ASP A 17 -6.69 11.79 0.92
C ASP A 17 -6.62 10.28 1.24
N GLU A 18 -5.77 9.87 2.20
CA GLU A 18 -5.63 8.48 2.65
C GLU A 18 -6.17 8.25 4.07
N CYS A 19 -6.93 9.21 4.62
CA CYS A 19 -7.38 9.25 6.01
C CYS A 19 -8.86 8.87 6.14
N PHE A 20 -9.19 8.03 7.12
CA PHE A 20 -10.57 7.53 7.34
C PHE A 20 -11.13 8.05 8.66
N GLU A 21 -12.41 8.43 8.68
CA GLU A 21 -13.05 8.99 9.90
C GLU A 21 -13.42 7.89 10.90
N THR A 22 -13.86 6.72 10.42
CA THR A 22 -14.23 5.59 11.27
C THR A 22 -13.50 4.30 10.89
N PHE A 23 -13.40 3.39 11.85
CA PHE A 23 -12.79 2.07 11.61
C PHE A 23 -13.60 1.27 10.57
N ASP A 24 -14.94 1.41 10.59
CA ASP A 24 -15.82 0.76 9.63
C ASP A 24 -15.60 1.30 8.20
N ASP A 25 -15.40 2.61 8.03
CA ASP A 25 -15.06 3.19 6.71
C ASP A 25 -13.75 2.63 6.15
N LEU A 26 -12.72 2.53 7.01
CA LEU A 26 -11.43 1.93 6.64
C LEU A 26 -11.60 0.45 6.26
N TYR A 27 -12.34 -0.30 7.06
CA TYR A 27 -12.57 -1.72 6.81
C TYR A 27 -13.37 -1.97 5.52
N GLU A 28 -14.43 -1.20 5.29
CA GLU A 28 -15.23 -1.30 4.07
C GLU A 28 -14.40 -0.97 2.84
N HIS A 29 -13.58 0.09 2.89
CA HIS A 29 -12.67 0.45 1.82
C HIS A 29 -11.71 -0.70 1.48
N CYS A 30 -11.05 -1.28 2.48
CA CYS A 30 -10.15 -2.42 2.26
C CYS A 30 -10.88 -3.66 1.71
N CYS A 31 -12.14 -3.88 2.08
CA CYS A 31 -12.95 -4.97 1.50
C CYS A 31 -13.25 -4.70 0.03
N GLN A 32 -13.70 -3.49 -0.32
CA GLN A 32 -13.98 -3.09 -1.69
C GLN A 32 -12.73 -3.19 -2.57
N GLU A 33 -11.57 -2.74 -2.08
CA GLU A 33 -10.30 -2.88 -2.78
C GLU A 33 -9.93 -4.34 -3.02
N ARG A 34 -10.00 -5.20 -1.99
CA ARG A 34 -9.73 -6.64 -2.13
C ARG A 34 -10.65 -7.27 -3.17
N ASP A 35 -11.95 -7.02 -3.07
CA ASP A 35 -12.96 -7.65 -3.92
C ASP A 35 -12.88 -7.17 -5.37
N ALA A 36 -12.41 -5.94 -5.60
CA ALA A 36 -12.13 -5.40 -6.93
C ALA A 36 -10.75 -5.79 -7.49
N SER A 37 -9.90 -6.44 -6.71
CA SER A 37 -8.53 -6.76 -7.09
C SER A 37 -8.41 -8.10 -7.81
N ARG A 38 -7.41 -8.21 -8.69
CA ARG A 38 -7.09 -9.43 -9.44
C ARG A 38 -5.59 -9.67 -9.45
N ASP A 39 -5.19 -10.92 -9.28
CA ASP A 39 -3.80 -11.36 -9.46
C ASP A 39 -3.60 -11.88 -10.89
N CYS A 40 -2.56 -11.37 -11.55
CA CYS A 40 -2.05 -11.91 -12.80
C CYS A 40 -0.61 -12.42 -12.61
N TRP A 41 -0.28 -13.52 -13.26
CA TRP A 41 1.05 -14.14 -13.19
C TRP A 41 1.69 -14.14 -14.57
N GLN A 42 2.80 -13.40 -14.71
CA GLN A 42 3.47 -13.27 -15.99
C GLN A 42 4.99 -13.33 -15.84
N LEU A 43 5.68 -13.91 -16.83
CA LEU A 43 7.13 -13.88 -16.85
C LEU A 43 7.61 -12.42 -17.01
N PRO A 44 8.67 -11.98 -16.29
CA PRO A 44 9.07 -10.58 -16.33
C PRO A 44 9.39 -10.09 -17.75
N GLN A 45 10.06 -10.91 -18.57
CA GLN A 45 10.37 -10.56 -19.97
C GLN A 45 9.16 -10.49 -20.92
N LYS A 46 7.95 -10.85 -20.45
CA LYS A 46 6.70 -10.68 -21.20
C LYS A 46 5.90 -9.46 -20.74
N LEU A 47 6.30 -8.79 -19.65
CA LEU A 47 5.73 -7.51 -19.28
C LEU A 47 6.21 -6.48 -20.30
N GLU A 48 5.30 -5.96 -21.11
CA GLU A 48 5.63 -5.02 -22.18
C GLU A 48 5.26 -3.60 -21.74
N PRO A 49 6.21 -2.82 -21.18
CA PRO A 49 5.95 -1.43 -20.86
C PRO A 49 5.80 -0.62 -22.14
N HIS A 50 4.76 0.20 -22.20
CA HIS A 50 4.53 1.14 -23.29
C HIS A 50 4.03 2.49 -22.74
N VAL A 51 4.15 3.54 -23.54
CA VAL A 51 3.71 4.88 -23.16
C VAL A 51 2.26 5.07 -23.56
N SER A 52 1.43 5.49 -22.60
CA SER A 52 0.06 5.92 -22.82
C SER A 52 -0.12 7.32 -22.22
N GLY A 53 -0.36 8.31 -23.08
CA GLY A 53 -0.36 9.72 -22.70
C GLY A 53 1.01 10.17 -22.19
N ASN A 54 1.09 10.52 -20.90
CA ASN A 54 2.34 10.94 -20.23
C ASN A 54 2.79 9.94 -19.15
N SER A 55 2.33 8.69 -19.22
CA SER A 55 2.59 7.65 -18.22
C SER A 55 3.01 6.33 -18.87
N ILE A 56 3.69 5.49 -18.11
CA ILE A 56 4.04 4.13 -18.52
C ILE A 56 2.92 3.19 -18.06
N GLN A 57 2.41 2.39 -18.98
CA GLN A 57 1.49 1.29 -18.73
C GLN A 57 2.17 -0.04 -19.03
N LEU A 58 1.65 -1.13 -18.46
CA LEU A 58 2.12 -2.49 -18.73
C LEU A 58 1.07 -3.24 -19.53
N SER A 59 1.49 -3.77 -20.68
CA SER A 59 0.72 -4.79 -21.39
C SER A 59 0.96 -6.15 -20.77
N ILE A 60 -0.14 -6.82 -20.47
CA ILE A 60 -0.20 -8.12 -19.82
C ILE A 60 -0.89 -9.11 -20.78
N GLU A 61 -0.29 -10.28 -20.97
CA GLU A 61 -0.82 -11.27 -21.90
C GLU A 61 -2.20 -11.77 -21.45
N GLY A 62 -3.24 -11.48 -22.23
CA GLY A 62 -4.61 -11.93 -21.98
C GLY A 62 -5.43 -11.03 -21.04
N GLU A 63 -4.88 -9.90 -20.60
CA GLU A 63 -5.55 -8.91 -19.76
C GLU A 63 -5.55 -7.53 -20.43
N GLU A 64 -6.32 -6.59 -19.89
CA GLU A 64 -6.25 -5.19 -20.32
C GLU A 64 -4.95 -4.54 -19.84
N ASP A 65 -4.49 -3.51 -20.56
CA ASP A 65 -3.33 -2.74 -20.16
C ASP A 65 -3.58 -2.06 -18.81
N VAL A 66 -2.57 -2.10 -17.92
CA VAL A 66 -2.67 -1.50 -16.59
C VAL A 66 -1.70 -0.34 -16.44
N GLY A 67 -2.21 0.76 -15.88
CA GLY A 67 -1.39 1.86 -15.40
C GLY A 67 -0.60 1.47 -14.14
N LEU A 68 0.43 2.25 -13.84
CA LEU A 68 1.23 2.10 -12.63
C LEU A 68 0.98 3.30 -11.71
N ASN A 69 0.71 3.02 -10.44
CA ASN A 69 0.82 4.03 -9.38
C ASN A 69 2.29 4.24 -8.96
N ASP A 70 2.53 5.15 -8.02
CA ASP A 70 3.91 5.51 -7.62
C ASP A 70 4.65 4.30 -7.00
N TRP A 71 3.92 3.47 -6.25
CA TRP A 71 4.45 2.27 -5.61
C TRP A 71 4.79 1.15 -6.60
N SER A 72 3.85 0.73 -7.43
CA SER A 72 4.03 -0.31 -8.46
C SER A 72 5.09 0.09 -9.48
N PHE A 73 5.19 1.38 -9.84
CA PHE A 73 6.30 1.87 -10.65
C PHE A 73 7.66 1.70 -9.95
N SER A 74 7.73 1.97 -8.65
CA SER A 74 8.94 1.73 -7.85
C SER A 74 9.30 0.24 -7.77
N GLN A 75 8.31 -0.65 -7.76
CA GLN A 75 8.52 -2.10 -7.81
C GLN A 75 9.01 -2.55 -9.18
N LEU A 76 8.46 -2.01 -10.26
CA LEU A 76 8.93 -2.26 -11.63
C LEU A 76 10.38 -1.81 -11.81
N CYS A 77 10.75 -0.64 -11.27
CA CYS A 77 12.13 -0.14 -11.23
C CYS A 77 13.08 -1.13 -10.53
N ARG A 78 12.66 -1.67 -9.37
CA ARG A 78 13.44 -2.67 -8.63
C ARG A 78 13.57 -3.98 -9.40
N LEU A 79 12.48 -4.42 -10.03
CA LEU A 79 12.47 -5.61 -10.87
C LEU A 79 13.43 -5.48 -12.06
N SER A 80 13.49 -4.31 -12.69
CA SER A 80 14.38 -4.00 -13.81
C SER A 80 15.82 -3.64 -13.40
N GLY A 81 16.09 -3.46 -12.10
CA GLY A 81 17.40 -3.07 -11.60
C GLY A 81 17.79 -1.63 -11.93
N VAL A 82 16.83 -0.76 -12.26
CA VAL A 82 17.06 0.65 -12.62
C VAL A 82 16.48 1.55 -11.53
N SER A 83 17.18 2.60 -11.13
CA SER A 83 16.65 3.51 -10.11
C SER A 83 15.49 4.35 -10.64
N LYS A 84 14.43 4.49 -9.83
CA LYS A 84 13.27 5.34 -10.12
C LYS A 84 13.65 6.78 -10.45
N GLU A 85 14.61 7.34 -9.71
CA GLU A 85 15.14 8.69 -9.96
C GLU A 85 15.77 8.81 -11.36
N THR A 86 16.42 7.75 -11.86
CA THR A 86 16.96 7.76 -13.23
C THR A 86 15.84 7.74 -14.25
N LEU A 87 14.85 6.87 -14.10
CA LEU A 87 13.72 6.80 -15.04
C LEU A 87 12.91 8.10 -15.07
N ASN A 88 12.68 8.73 -13.91
CA ASN A 88 11.94 10.00 -13.82
C ASN A 88 12.65 11.20 -14.49
N ARG A 89 13.96 11.08 -14.79
CA ARG A 89 14.73 12.10 -15.52
C ARG A 89 14.73 11.88 -17.03
N LEU A 90 14.22 10.76 -17.51
CA LEU A 90 14.14 10.41 -18.93
C LEU A 90 12.78 10.82 -19.50
N SER A 91 12.67 10.90 -20.83
CA SER A 91 11.34 10.97 -21.45
C SER A 91 10.58 9.67 -21.19
N PRO A 92 9.23 9.68 -21.17
CA PRO A 92 8.43 8.46 -21.00
C PRO A 92 8.82 7.35 -21.98
N GLU A 93 9.10 7.70 -23.24
CA GLU A 93 9.48 6.74 -24.28
C GLU A 93 10.84 6.11 -24.01
N THR A 94 11.82 6.91 -23.57
CA THR A 94 13.14 6.38 -23.21
C THR A 94 13.06 5.54 -21.94
N ALA A 95 12.32 6.00 -20.92
CA ALA A 95 12.12 5.25 -19.69
C ALA A 95 11.45 3.88 -19.96
N SER A 96 10.40 3.85 -20.80
CA SER A 96 9.72 2.62 -21.21
C SER A 96 10.67 1.63 -21.87
N LYS A 97 11.54 2.10 -22.78
CA LYS A 97 12.56 1.26 -23.43
C LYS A 97 13.61 0.76 -22.45
N VAL A 98 14.09 1.62 -21.54
CA VAL A 98 15.04 1.21 -20.51
C VAL A 98 14.45 0.08 -19.66
N VAL A 99 13.19 0.20 -19.22
CA VAL A 99 12.51 -0.86 -18.47
C VAL A 99 12.41 -2.13 -19.32
N LEU A 100 11.92 -2.04 -20.56
CA LEU A 100 11.78 -3.19 -21.47
C LEU A 100 13.10 -3.94 -21.65
N GLU A 101 14.20 -3.22 -21.84
CA GLU A 101 15.53 -3.79 -22.11
C GLU A 101 16.22 -4.35 -20.87
N THR A 102 15.83 -3.89 -19.67
CA THR A 102 16.47 -4.26 -18.39
C THR A 102 15.65 -5.25 -17.56
N LEU A 103 14.41 -5.54 -17.95
CA LEU A 103 13.62 -6.59 -17.30
C LEU A 103 14.35 -7.94 -17.29
N PRO A 104 14.33 -8.65 -16.16
CA PRO A 104 15.11 -9.87 -16.01
C PRO A 104 14.51 -10.98 -16.86
N ARG A 105 15.36 -11.75 -17.52
CA ARG A 105 14.94 -13.02 -18.14
C ARG A 105 14.89 -14.10 -17.07
N SER A 106 13.68 -14.51 -16.70
CA SER A 106 13.44 -15.47 -15.62
C SER A 106 12.47 -16.56 -16.07
N GLN A 107 12.60 -17.74 -15.45
CA GLN A 107 11.59 -18.81 -15.54
C GLN A 107 10.54 -18.73 -14.41
N LYS A 108 10.79 -17.86 -13.42
CA LYS A 108 9.84 -17.58 -12.34
C LYS A 108 8.97 -16.38 -12.73
N PRO A 109 7.64 -16.50 -12.67
CA PRO A 109 6.75 -15.38 -12.95
C PRO A 109 6.80 -14.32 -11.85
N VAL A 110 6.33 -13.14 -12.21
CA VAL A 110 5.98 -12.04 -11.31
C VAL A 110 4.47 -12.11 -11.09
N GLN A 111 4.07 -11.96 -9.83
CA GLN A 111 2.70 -11.73 -9.42
C GLN A 111 2.41 -10.23 -9.52
N LEU A 112 1.47 -9.85 -10.38
CA LEU A 112 0.96 -8.50 -10.50
C LEU A 112 -0.43 -8.45 -9.88
N LEU A 113 -0.62 -7.55 -8.92
CA LEU A 113 -1.95 -7.22 -8.38
C LEU A 113 -2.47 -5.98 -9.09
N SER A 114 -3.68 -6.03 -9.63
CA SER A 114 -4.37 -4.86 -10.18
C SER A 114 -5.74 -4.66 -9.54
N THR A 115 -6.16 -3.40 -9.47
CA THR A 115 -7.52 -2.99 -9.07
C THR A 115 -8.03 -2.04 -10.14
N GLY A 116 -9.09 -2.44 -10.86
CA GLY A 116 -9.49 -1.75 -12.09
C GLY A 116 -8.37 -1.76 -13.13
N SER A 117 -8.05 -0.58 -13.68
CA SER A 117 -7.00 -0.39 -14.69
C SER A 117 -5.64 0.01 -14.12
N THR A 118 -5.41 -0.16 -12.81
CA THR A 118 -4.16 0.22 -12.15
C THR A 118 -3.53 -1.00 -11.47
N ALA A 119 -2.25 -1.25 -11.76
CA ALA A 119 -1.44 -2.17 -11.00
C ALA A 119 -1.12 -1.56 -9.63
N ARG A 120 -1.45 -2.31 -8.58
CA ARG A 120 -1.15 -1.96 -7.18
C ARG A 120 0.19 -2.50 -6.72
N SER A 121 0.59 -3.68 -7.20
CA SER A 121 1.89 -4.25 -6.84
C SER A 121 2.45 -5.23 -7.84
N LEU A 122 3.78 -5.40 -7.81
CA LEU A 122 4.54 -6.42 -8.52
C LEU A 122 5.46 -7.18 -7.54
N HIS A 123 5.35 -8.50 -7.50
CA HIS A 123 6.10 -9.37 -6.59
C HIS A 123 6.67 -10.62 -7.25
N GLY A 124 7.74 -11.16 -6.68
CA GLY A 124 8.20 -12.51 -7.03
C GLY A 124 7.32 -13.60 -6.41
N VAL A 125 7.44 -14.82 -6.92
CA VAL A 125 6.69 -16.02 -6.48
C VAL A 125 6.72 -16.35 -4.97
N SER A 126 7.66 -15.79 -4.22
CA SER A 126 7.78 -16.04 -2.77
C SER A 126 6.88 -15.13 -1.93
N TYR A 127 6.27 -14.11 -2.53
CA TYR A 127 5.38 -13.21 -1.81
C TYR A 127 4.06 -13.92 -1.51
N THR A 128 3.57 -13.76 -0.29
CA THR A 128 2.25 -14.23 0.14
C THR A 128 1.54 -13.05 0.78
N ARG A 129 0.37 -12.71 0.24
CA ARG A 129 -0.38 -11.53 0.65
C ARG A 129 -1.22 -11.82 1.88
N LEU A 130 -1.11 -10.95 2.89
CA LEU A 130 -2.12 -10.78 3.93
C LEU A 130 -2.92 -9.53 3.57
N TRP A 131 -4.23 -9.67 3.35
CA TRP A 131 -5.09 -8.53 3.02
C TRP A 131 -5.31 -7.63 4.23
N ASN A 132 -5.35 -6.32 4.00
CA ASN A 132 -5.73 -5.32 5.00
C ASN A 132 -7.10 -5.64 5.60
N ALA A 133 -8.06 -6.01 4.75
CA ALA A 133 -9.40 -6.41 5.18
C ALA A 133 -9.36 -7.59 6.17
N ASP A 134 -8.55 -8.62 5.91
CA ASP A 134 -8.49 -9.79 6.77
C ASP A 134 -7.87 -9.44 8.14
N LEU A 135 -6.84 -8.58 8.17
CA LEU A 135 -6.26 -8.08 9.42
C LEU A 135 -7.27 -7.23 10.20
N LEU A 136 -7.95 -6.29 9.54
CA LEU A 136 -8.92 -5.40 10.18
C LEU A 136 -10.13 -6.18 10.72
N LYS A 137 -10.56 -7.23 10.04
CA LYS A 137 -11.61 -8.14 10.52
C LYS A 137 -11.22 -8.79 11.85
N ILE A 138 -9.98 -9.29 11.96
CA ILE A 138 -9.49 -9.89 13.22
C ILE A 138 -9.49 -8.84 14.34
N VAL A 139 -9.10 -7.61 14.05
CA VAL A 139 -9.12 -6.51 15.04
C VAL A 139 -10.56 -6.20 15.47
N GLN A 140 -11.51 -6.14 14.54
CA GLN A 140 -12.92 -5.93 14.84
C GLN A 140 -13.48 -7.03 15.76
N GLU A 141 -13.07 -8.28 15.54
CA GLU A 141 -13.52 -9.43 16.32
C GLU A 141 -12.85 -9.53 17.71
N THR A 142 -11.61 -9.04 17.85
CA THR A 142 -10.79 -9.24 19.06
C THR A 142 -10.68 -8.00 19.94
N ALA A 143 -10.86 -6.81 19.39
CA ALA A 143 -10.69 -5.53 20.06
C ALA A 143 -11.89 -4.59 19.83
N ALA A 144 -13.11 -5.13 19.88
CA ALA A 144 -14.35 -4.40 19.57
C ALA A 144 -14.60 -3.14 20.42
N ASP A 145 -14.03 -3.07 21.63
CA ASP A 145 -14.18 -1.91 22.52
C ASP A 145 -13.16 -0.79 22.23
N PHE A 146 -12.13 -1.07 21.43
CA PHE A 146 -11.13 -0.08 21.05
C PHE A 146 -11.64 0.81 19.93
N ARG A 147 -11.28 2.10 19.99
CA ARG A 147 -11.76 3.12 19.04
C ARG A 147 -10.61 3.95 18.51
N PRO A 148 -10.75 4.58 17.34
CA PRO A 148 -9.80 5.59 16.88
C PRO A 148 -9.65 6.69 17.94
N PRO A 149 -8.44 7.25 18.12
CA PRO A 149 -8.26 8.38 19.02
C PRO A 149 -9.05 9.60 18.56
N GLN A 150 -9.16 10.59 19.44
CA GLN A 150 -9.65 11.90 19.03
C GLN A 150 -8.81 12.47 17.88
N LYS A 151 -9.49 13.10 16.92
CA LYS A 151 -8.84 13.72 15.76
C LYS A 151 -7.82 14.75 16.21
N SER A 152 -6.60 14.64 15.69
CA SER A 152 -5.52 15.58 16.00
C SER A 152 -5.79 16.96 15.40
N PHE A 153 -5.09 17.99 15.90
CA PHE A 153 -5.19 19.36 15.37
C PHE A 153 -4.80 19.45 13.88
N SER A 154 -3.94 18.54 13.39
CA SER A 154 -3.57 18.42 11.99
C SER A 154 -4.57 17.62 11.14
N GLY A 155 -5.68 17.17 11.72
CA GLY A 155 -6.73 16.40 11.03
C GLY A 155 -6.48 14.89 10.97
N GLY A 156 -5.38 14.39 11.52
CA GLY A 156 -5.10 12.96 11.57
C GLY A 156 -6.04 12.20 12.50
N THR A 157 -6.64 11.12 12.00
CA THR A 157 -7.63 10.29 12.72
C THR A 157 -7.00 9.04 13.35
N GLY A 158 -5.77 8.71 12.97
CA GLY A 158 -5.13 7.45 13.35
C GLY A 158 -5.52 6.27 12.44
N LEU A 159 -6.34 6.49 11.41
CA LEU A 159 -6.79 5.47 10.46
C LEU A 159 -6.39 5.85 9.04
N TYR A 160 -5.53 5.04 8.42
CA TYR A 160 -4.96 5.35 7.12
C TYR A 160 -4.84 4.10 6.25
N CYS A 161 -5.10 4.25 4.95
CA CYS A 161 -4.81 3.24 3.93
C CYS A 161 -4.32 3.95 2.69
N GLY A 162 -3.04 3.74 2.35
CA GLY A 162 -2.40 4.35 1.21
C GLY A 162 -1.88 3.34 0.20
N GLU A 163 -1.17 3.84 -0.82
CA GLU A 163 -0.67 2.99 -1.91
C GLU A 163 0.28 1.87 -1.47
N GLN A 164 1.01 2.07 -0.35
CA GLN A 164 2.05 1.15 0.13
C GLN A 164 1.62 0.31 1.33
N ASP A 165 0.78 0.86 2.19
CA ASP A 165 0.45 0.29 3.48
C ASP A 165 -0.83 0.86 4.10
N MET A 166 -1.36 0.11 5.05
CA MET A 166 -2.45 0.49 5.94
C MET A 166 -1.92 0.60 7.36
N PHE A 167 -2.45 1.57 8.10
CA PHE A 167 -2.17 1.81 9.50
C PHE A 167 -3.45 2.14 10.24
N ALA A 168 -3.67 1.51 11.40
CA ALA A 168 -4.74 1.89 12.32
C ALA A 168 -4.21 1.97 13.75
N PHE A 169 -4.42 3.10 14.41
CA PHE A 169 -4.12 3.30 15.82
C PHE A 169 -5.44 3.39 16.59
N LEU A 170 -5.58 2.53 17.60
CA LEU A 170 -6.80 2.41 18.39
C LEU A 170 -6.47 2.51 19.88
N ILE A 171 -7.36 3.14 20.64
CA ILE A 171 -7.25 3.33 22.09
C ILE A 171 -8.43 2.67 22.80
N ASP A 172 -8.21 2.21 24.02
CA ASP A 172 -9.28 1.83 24.93
C ASP A 172 -9.82 3.12 25.59
N PRO A 173 -11.04 3.58 25.25
CA PRO A 173 -11.58 4.80 25.81
C PRO A 173 -11.96 4.67 27.29
N MET A 174 -12.05 3.46 27.84
CA MET A 174 -12.39 3.19 29.24
C MET A 174 -11.15 2.90 30.11
N GLY A 175 -10.00 2.66 29.49
CA GLY A 175 -8.76 2.26 30.15
C GLY A 175 -7.92 3.41 30.73
N TRP A 176 -8.46 4.63 30.85
CA TRP A 176 -7.68 5.80 31.28
C TRP A 176 -6.98 5.59 32.63
N CYS A 177 -5.69 5.90 32.67
CA CYS A 177 -4.88 5.90 33.88
C CYS A 177 -4.09 7.21 34.01
N GLU A 178 -3.74 7.56 35.25
CA GLU A 178 -2.94 8.74 35.55
C GLU A 178 -1.50 8.31 35.84
N VAL A 179 -0.54 8.91 35.13
CA VAL A 179 0.89 8.71 35.36
C VAL A 179 1.52 10.10 35.48
N ASP A 180 2.16 10.38 36.61
CA ASP A 180 2.81 11.68 36.89
C ASP A 180 1.94 12.93 36.65
N GLY A 181 0.62 12.82 36.89
CA GLY A 181 -0.33 13.93 36.72
C GLY A 181 -0.87 14.09 35.30
N GLU A 182 -0.48 13.22 34.37
CA GLU A 182 -0.97 13.19 32.99
C GLU A 182 -1.87 11.97 32.76
N ALA A 183 -2.94 12.16 31.97
CA ALA A 183 -3.89 11.10 31.63
C ALA A 183 -3.44 10.35 30.37
N PHE A 184 -3.36 9.03 30.46
CA PHE A 184 -3.00 8.13 29.37
C PHE A 184 -4.11 7.12 29.12
N ALA A 185 -4.38 6.83 27.85
CA ALA A 185 -5.22 5.71 27.44
C ALA A 185 -4.33 4.59 26.87
N PRO A 186 -4.50 3.33 27.30
CA PRO A 186 -3.93 2.18 26.63
C PRO A 186 -4.38 2.15 25.18
N GLY A 187 -3.48 1.71 24.30
CA GLY A 187 -3.77 1.60 22.89
C GLY A 187 -2.77 0.70 22.18
N PHE A 188 -3.11 0.34 20.96
CA PHE A 188 -2.22 -0.39 20.07
C PHE A 188 -2.35 0.20 18.67
N PHE A 189 -1.32 -0.04 17.85
CA PHE A 189 -1.42 0.20 16.43
C PHE A 189 -1.24 -1.11 15.67
N ILE A 190 -1.87 -1.19 14.51
CA ILE A 190 -1.65 -2.22 13.52
C ILE A 190 -1.13 -1.58 12.24
N TRP A 191 -0.33 -2.33 11.51
CA TRP A 191 0.24 -1.93 10.24
C TRP A 191 0.31 -3.15 9.33
N ASN A 192 -0.04 -2.97 8.06
CA ASN A 192 0.10 -4.01 7.05
C ASN A 192 0.45 -3.41 5.69
N SER A 193 1.15 -4.18 4.87
CA SER A 193 1.43 -3.85 3.48
C SER A 193 1.07 -5.05 2.61
N GLU A 194 -0.17 -5.06 2.12
CA GLU A 194 -0.68 -6.13 1.22
C GLU A 194 -0.09 -6.04 -0.20
N VAL A 195 0.59 -4.94 -0.50
CA VAL A 195 1.32 -4.65 -1.75
C VAL A 195 2.84 -4.82 -1.60
N GLY A 196 3.27 -5.41 -0.47
CA GLY A 196 4.65 -5.71 -0.09
C GLY A 196 5.59 -4.50 -0.07
N ARG A 197 6.79 -4.69 0.49
CA ARG A 197 7.81 -3.63 0.60
C ARG A 197 8.98 -3.82 -0.37
#